data_AF-A0A7Y5TP92-F1
#
_entry.id   AF-A0A7Y5TP92-F1
#
_cell.length_a   1.000
_cell.length_b   1.000
_cell.length_c   1.000
_cell.angle_alpha   90.00
_cell.angle_beta   90.00
_cell.angle_gamma   90.00
#
_symmetry.space_group_name_H-M   'P 1'
#
loop_
_entity.id
_entity.type
_entity.pdbx_description
1 polymer ?
#
loop_
_entity_poly.entity_id
_entity_poly.type
_entity_poly.pdbx_seq_one_letter_code
_entity_poly.pdbx_strand_id
1 'polypeptide(L)'
;MRNRILLVLALLAGALLAPGSARAQDSAVRFEIRSVGDSTFTFDASRTPWVARGQKGIAVDPRRRDGLVARFVVLGVDGGLANALIVGQAQKLTTDHVVLLRPPQEHWYSSGKFWAGALGGVIVGFFVGHAT
;
A
#
# COMPACT_ATOMS: atom_id res chain seq x y z
N MET A 1 -37.86 28.10 6.39
CA MET A 1 -36.42 28.39 6.15
C MET A 1 -35.48 27.40 6.85
N ARG A 2 -35.78 26.95 8.08
CA ARG A 2 -34.99 25.97 8.85
C ARG A 2 -34.68 24.64 8.11
N ASN A 3 -35.65 24.07 7.39
CA ASN A 3 -35.45 22.80 6.66
C ASN A 3 -34.49 22.93 5.47
N ARG A 4 -34.37 24.10 4.85
CA ARG A 4 -33.42 24.34 3.75
C ARG A 4 -31.98 24.41 4.25
N ILE A 5 -31.77 24.98 5.44
CA ILE A 5 -30.45 25.06 6.08
C ILE A 5 -29.96 23.66 6.47
N LEU A 6 -30.83 22.81 7.02
CA LEU A 6 -30.49 21.42 7.37
C LEU A 6 -30.14 20.57 6.14
N LEU A 7 -30.84 20.74 5.02
CA LEU A 7 -30.55 20.05 3.77
C LEU A 7 -29.19 20.46 3.18
N VAL A 8 -28.86 21.75 3.23
CA VAL A 8 -27.56 22.25 2.75
C VAL A 8 -26.41 21.73 3.64
N LEU A 9 -26.61 21.67 4.96
CA LEU A 9 -25.63 21.10 5.90
C LEU A 9 -25.42 19.59 5.67
N ALA A 10 -26.50 18.84 5.43
CA ALA A 10 -26.41 17.41 5.14
C ALA A 10 -25.69 17.13 3.81
N LEU A 11 -25.95 17.94 2.77
CA LEU A 11 -25.27 17.85 1.48
C LEU A 11 -23.78 18.22 1.58
N LEU A 12 -23.44 19.26 2.35
CA LEU A 12 -22.04 19.62 2.60
C LEU A 12 -21.29 18.52 3.38
N ALA A 13 -21.93 17.93 4.40
CA ALA A 13 -21.35 16.83 5.17
C ALA A 13 -21.13 15.58 4.29
N GLY A 14 -22.10 15.25 3.41
CA GLY A 14 -21.96 14.15 2.47
C GLY A 14 -20.85 14.36 1.43
N ALA A 15 -20.68 15.60 0.95
CA ALA A 15 -19.61 15.94 0.01
C ALA A 15 -18.21 15.93 0.65
N LEU A 16 -18.09 16.31 1.93
CA LEU A 16 -16.84 16.27 2.68
C LEU A 16 -16.41 14.85 3.09
N LEU A 17 -17.36 13.91 3.19
CA LEU A 17 -17.13 12.51 3.54
C LEU A 17 -17.03 11.59 2.31
N ALA A 18 -17.07 12.14 1.10
CA ALA A 18 -16.91 11.35 -0.12
C ALA A 18 -15.56 10.63 -0.08
N PRO A 19 -15.53 9.27 -0.15
CA PRO A 19 -14.30 8.53 -0.08
C PRO A 19 -13.39 8.97 -1.22
N GLY A 20 -12.18 9.43 -0.86
CA GLY A 20 -11.16 9.80 -1.83
C GLY A 20 -10.96 8.65 -2.81
N SER A 21 -11.09 8.95 -4.10
CA SER A 21 -10.95 8.02 -5.22
C SER A 21 -9.91 6.94 -4.93
N ALA A 22 -10.37 5.69 -4.79
CA ALA A 22 -9.52 4.54 -4.58
C ALA A 22 -8.53 4.44 -5.75
N ARG A 23 -7.27 4.80 -5.52
CA ARG A 23 -6.20 4.61 -6.50
C ARG A 23 -5.87 3.12 -6.55
N ALA A 24 -6.69 2.38 -7.28
CA ALA A 24 -6.54 0.93 -7.45
C ALA A 24 -5.26 0.51 -8.19
N GLN A 25 -4.50 1.46 -8.74
CA GLN A 25 -3.25 1.24 -9.46
C GLN A 25 -1.99 1.63 -8.65
N ASP A 26 -2.06 1.60 -7.32
CA ASP A 26 -0.99 2.12 -6.47
C ASP A 26 0.32 1.29 -6.48
N SER A 27 1.38 1.97 -6.94
CA SER A 27 2.72 2.07 -6.35
C SER A 27 3.55 0.82 -6.11
N ALA A 28 3.61 -0.12 -7.05
CA ALA A 28 4.69 -1.10 -7.04
C ALA A 28 6.04 -0.40 -7.33
N VAL A 29 6.98 -0.46 -6.38
CA VAL A 29 8.33 0.07 -6.53
C VAL A 29 9.21 -1.01 -7.15
N ARG A 30 10.06 -0.59 -8.11
CA ARG A 30 11.00 -1.46 -8.82
C ARG A 30 12.34 -1.47 -8.10
N PHE A 31 12.92 -2.66 -7.93
CA PHE A 31 14.25 -2.83 -7.36
C PHE A 31 15.10 -3.72 -8.26
N GLU A 32 16.37 -3.34 -8.39
CA GLU A 32 17.36 -4.10 -9.15
C GLU A 32 17.84 -5.31 -8.34
N ILE A 33 17.90 -6.46 -9.00
CA ILE A 33 18.47 -7.67 -8.43
C ILE A 33 20.00 -7.56 -8.48
N ARG A 34 20.65 -7.74 -7.32
CA ARG A 34 22.10 -7.66 -7.18
C ARG A 34 22.78 -9.02 -7.37
N SER A 35 22.22 -10.07 -6.79
CA SER A 35 22.73 -11.43 -6.93
C SER A 35 21.61 -12.45 -6.89
N VAL A 36 21.81 -13.58 -7.56
CA VAL A 36 20.87 -14.71 -7.59
C VAL A 36 21.63 -15.97 -7.16
N GLY A 37 21.11 -16.65 -6.15
CA GLY A 37 21.53 -18.00 -5.73
C GLY A 37 20.53 -19.06 -6.21
N ASP A 38 20.54 -20.23 -5.57
CA ASP A 38 19.72 -21.37 -6.02
C ASP A 38 18.22 -21.14 -5.81
N SER A 39 17.84 -20.79 -4.58
CA SER A 39 16.45 -20.53 -4.18
C SER A 39 16.29 -19.13 -3.57
N THR A 40 17.36 -18.36 -3.51
CA THR A 40 17.40 -17.03 -2.90
C THR A 40 18.00 -16.02 -3.86
N PHE A 41 17.71 -14.75 -3.65
CA PHE A 41 18.35 -13.67 -4.38
C PHE A 41 18.39 -12.42 -3.49
N THR A 42 19.24 -11.46 -3.86
CA THR A 42 19.33 -10.18 -3.17
C THR A 42 18.96 -9.03 -4.10
N PHE A 43 18.37 -7.98 -3.53
CA PHE A 43 18.05 -6.75 -4.25
C PHE A 43 18.37 -5.52 -3.41
N ASP A 44 18.66 -4.40 -4.08
CA ASP A 44 19.01 -3.15 -3.40
C ASP A 44 17.76 -2.47 -2.83
N ALA A 45 17.69 -2.39 -1.50
CA ALA A 45 16.62 -1.73 -0.76
C ALA A 45 17.13 -0.50 0.02
N SER A 46 18.36 -0.03 -0.23
CA SER A 46 19.04 1.01 0.55
C SER A 46 18.27 2.33 0.63
N ARG A 47 17.53 2.68 -0.42
CA ARG A 47 16.73 3.92 -0.51
C ARG A 47 15.29 3.76 -0.04
N THR A 48 14.92 2.57 0.44
CA THR A 48 13.51 2.20 0.63
C THR A 48 13.29 1.58 2.02
N PRO A 49 13.12 2.40 3.07
CA PRO A 49 13.16 1.96 4.46
C PRO A 49 11.96 1.08 4.87
N TRP A 50 10.87 1.07 4.08
CA TRP A 50 9.70 0.26 4.36
C TRP A 50 9.85 -1.20 3.91
N VAL A 51 10.92 -1.56 3.18
CA VAL A 51 11.19 -2.95 2.81
C VAL A 51 11.55 -3.73 4.06
N ALA A 52 10.79 -4.79 4.35
CA ALA A 52 10.93 -5.53 5.60
C ALA A 52 10.70 -7.03 5.42
N ARG A 53 11.19 -7.81 6.39
CA ARG A 53 10.96 -9.27 6.47
C ARG A 53 9.46 -9.60 6.35
N GLY A 54 9.16 -10.68 5.65
CA GLY A 54 7.80 -11.20 5.47
C GLY A 54 7.02 -10.55 4.34
N GLN A 55 7.52 -9.46 3.74
CA GLN A 55 6.88 -8.87 2.56
C GLN A 55 6.96 -9.82 1.37
N LYS A 56 5.86 -9.89 0.62
CA LYS A 56 5.73 -10.70 -0.58
C LYS A 56 5.85 -9.82 -1.81
N GLY A 57 6.54 -10.30 -2.81
CA GLY A 57 6.75 -9.58 -4.06
C GLY A 57 6.77 -10.50 -5.27
N ILE A 58 6.94 -9.88 -6.43
CA ILE A 58 7.08 -10.59 -7.72
C ILE A 58 8.31 -10.08 -8.45
N ALA A 59 9.01 -10.99 -9.11
CA ALA A 59 10.05 -10.66 -10.08
C ALA A 59 9.44 -10.68 -11.49
N VAL A 60 9.83 -9.70 -12.30
CA VAL A 60 9.30 -9.51 -13.65
C VAL A 60 10.42 -9.26 -14.66
N ASP A 61 10.14 -9.62 -15.91
CA ASP A 61 11.00 -9.31 -17.06
C ASP A 61 10.55 -8.01 -17.74
N PRO A 62 11.31 -6.91 -17.59
CA PRO A 62 10.95 -5.62 -18.17
C PRO A 62 11.01 -5.63 -19.70
N ARG A 63 11.83 -6.51 -20.30
CA ARG A 63 11.95 -6.64 -21.76
C ARG A 63 10.74 -7.35 -22.36
N ARG A 64 9.96 -8.07 -21.53
CA ARG A 64 8.77 -8.84 -21.94
C ARG A 64 7.48 -8.30 -21.31
N ARG A 65 7.32 -6.97 -21.30
CA ARG A 65 6.12 -6.27 -20.78
C ARG A 65 5.80 -6.65 -19.32
N ASP A 66 6.83 -6.64 -18.47
CA ASP A 66 6.75 -7.02 -17.06
C ASP A 66 6.17 -8.44 -16.86
N GLY A 67 6.58 -9.38 -17.73
CA GLY A 67 6.16 -10.78 -17.65
C GLY A 67 6.61 -11.42 -16.33
N LEU A 68 5.72 -12.20 -15.69
CA LEU A 68 6.02 -12.84 -14.41
C LEU A 68 7.16 -13.85 -14.53
N VAL A 69 8.18 -13.71 -13.68
CA VAL A 69 9.35 -14.58 -13.63
C VAL A 69 9.30 -15.44 -12.36
N ALA A 70 9.10 -14.81 -11.21
CA ALA A 70 9.05 -15.49 -9.93
C ALA A 70 8.18 -14.76 -8.91
N ARG A 71 7.78 -15.47 -7.87
CA ARG A 71 7.18 -14.93 -6.64
C ARG A 71 8.14 -15.19 -5.49
N PHE A 72 8.21 -14.26 -4.55
CA PHE A 72 9.15 -14.38 -3.44
C PHE A 72 8.61 -13.79 -2.14
N VAL A 73 9.31 -14.10 -1.05
CA VAL A 73 9.14 -13.48 0.27
C VAL A 73 10.48 -12.93 0.75
N VAL A 74 10.49 -11.73 1.31
CA VAL A 74 11.68 -11.12 1.91
C VAL A 74 12.01 -11.83 3.22
N LEU A 75 13.23 -12.36 3.35
CA LEU A 75 13.74 -13.00 4.55
C LEU A 75 14.36 -12.00 5.53
N GLY A 76 14.91 -10.89 5.05
CA GLY A 76 15.57 -9.89 5.89
C GLY A 76 16.19 -8.78 5.04
N VAL A 77 16.66 -7.73 5.70
CA VAL A 77 17.38 -6.62 5.08
C VAL A 77 18.64 -6.36 5.90
N ASP A 78 19.80 -6.52 5.28
CA ASP A 78 21.11 -6.36 5.92
C ASP A 78 21.95 -5.37 5.10
N GLY A 79 22.41 -4.29 5.74
CA GLY A 79 23.23 -3.28 5.06
C GLY A 79 22.57 -2.61 3.84
N GLY A 80 21.23 -2.55 3.80
CA GLY A 80 20.47 -2.02 2.67
C GLY A 80 20.24 -3.02 1.53
N LEU A 81 20.71 -4.26 1.66
CA LEU A 81 20.40 -5.35 0.74
C LEU A 81 19.30 -6.23 1.32
N ALA A 82 18.22 -6.39 0.59
CA ALA A 82 17.15 -7.29 0.97
C ALA A 82 17.43 -8.70 0.44
N ASN A 83 17.43 -9.69 1.32
CA ASN A 83 17.52 -11.10 0.95
C ASN A 83 16.11 -11.69 0.82
N ALA A 84 15.85 -12.38 -0.28
CA ALA A 84 14.53 -12.92 -0.61
C ALA A 84 14.60 -14.40 -0.98
N LEU A 85 13.56 -15.12 -0.58
CA LEU A 85 13.35 -16.53 -0.91
C LEU A 85 12.34 -16.65 -2.04
N ILE A 86 12.70 -17.38 -3.10
CA ILE A 86 11.80 -17.71 -4.19
C ILE A 86 10.80 -18.75 -3.69
N VAL A 87 9.50 -18.42 -3.75
CA VAL A 87 8.40 -19.31 -3.33
C VAL A 87 7.67 -19.93 -4.52
N GLY A 88 7.89 -19.42 -5.72
CA GLY A 88 7.37 -19.99 -6.95
C GLY A 88 8.06 -19.38 -8.15
N GLN A 89 8.41 -20.22 -9.13
CA GLN A 89 9.19 -19.81 -10.29
C GLN A 89 8.49 -20.22 -11.57
N ALA A 90 8.26 -19.26 -12.46
CA ALA A 90 7.73 -19.50 -13.80
C ALA A 90 8.87 -19.57 -14.83
N GLN A 91 9.93 -18.79 -14.62
CA GLN A 91 11.11 -18.70 -15.50
C GLN A 91 12.38 -18.56 -14.66
N LYS A 92 13.55 -18.87 -15.24
CA LYS A 92 14.84 -18.71 -14.55
C LYS A 92 15.06 -17.24 -14.18
N LEU A 93 15.25 -16.98 -12.89
CA LEU A 93 15.58 -15.64 -12.39
C LEU A 93 17.03 -15.29 -12.71
N THR A 94 17.27 -14.04 -13.09
CA THR A 94 18.60 -13.48 -13.39
C THR A 94 18.65 -12.03 -12.90
N THR A 95 19.85 -11.44 -12.87
CA THR A 95 20.07 -10.04 -12.47
C THR A 95 19.46 -9.01 -13.43
N ASP A 96 19.15 -9.41 -14.67
CA ASP A 96 18.49 -8.55 -15.67
C ASP A 96 17.00 -8.30 -15.36
N HIS A 97 16.43 -9.09 -14.44
CA HIS A 97 15.06 -8.95 -14.00
C HIS A 97 14.94 -7.90 -12.89
N VAL A 98 13.73 -7.37 -12.74
CA VAL A 98 13.39 -6.38 -11.71
C VAL A 98 12.40 -7.00 -10.74
N VAL A 99 12.52 -6.67 -9.47
CA VAL A 99 11.51 -7.05 -8.48
C VAL A 99 10.59 -5.91 -8.16
N LEU A 100 9.32 -6.26 -7.94
CA LEU A 100 8.24 -5.38 -7.60
C LEU A 100 7.79 -5.70 -6.17
N LEU A 101 7.90 -4.71 -5.28
CA LEU A 101 7.25 -4.73 -3.98
C LEU A 101 6.29 -3.55 -3.89
N ARG A 102 5.24 -3.75 -3.10
CA ARG A 102 4.33 -2.66 -2.74
C ARG A 102 4.66 -2.19 -1.32
N PRO A 103 4.53 -0.88 -1.06
CA PRO A 103 4.58 -0.39 0.30
C PRO A 103 3.46 -1.04 1.12
N PRO A 104 3.67 -1.24 2.44
CA PRO A 104 2.63 -1.75 3.31
C PRO A 104 1.40 -0.84 3.22
N GLN A 105 0.22 -1.45 3.06
CA GLN A 105 -1.02 -0.69 3.10
C GLN A 105 -1.28 -0.25 4.55
N GLU A 106 -1.35 1.06 4.78
CA GLU A 106 -1.85 1.58 6.04
C GLU A 106 -3.32 1.20 6.19
N HIS A 107 -3.68 0.68 7.36
CA HIS A 107 -5.06 0.31 7.61
C HIS A 107 -5.92 1.56 7.72
N TRP A 108 -7.17 1.48 7.29
CA TRP A 108 -8.10 2.62 7.31
C TRP A 108 -8.30 3.20 8.72
N TYR A 109 -8.28 2.35 9.74
CA TYR A 109 -8.47 2.74 11.15
C TYR A 109 -7.27 3.43 11.78
N SER A 110 -6.08 3.31 11.18
CA SER A 110 -4.87 4.04 11.62
C SER A 110 -4.81 5.47 11.09
N SER A 111 -5.74 5.86 10.20
CA SER A 111 -5.78 7.22 9.66
C SER A 111 -6.36 8.20 10.67
N GLY A 112 -5.61 9.28 10.98
CA GLY A 112 -6.12 10.36 11.84
C GLY A 112 -7.39 11.03 11.30
N LYS A 113 -7.62 10.98 9.98
CA LYS A 113 -8.85 11.48 9.34
C LYS A 113 -10.07 10.64 9.71
N PHE A 114 -9.90 9.33 9.83
CA PHE A 114 -10.98 8.44 10.29
C PHE A 114 -11.41 8.83 11.71
N TRP A 115 -10.44 8.99 12.62
CA TRP A 115 -10.73 9.39 14.00
C TRP A 115 -11.29 10.81 14.13
N ALA A 116 -10.80 11.75 13.33
CA ALA A 116 -11.36 13.10 13.27
C ALA A 116 -12.83 13.09 12.81
N GLY A 117 -13.17 12.28 11.79
CA GLY A 117 -14.55 12.10 11.35
C GLY A 117 -15.44 11.43 12.40
N ALA A 118 -14.93 10.38 13.06
CA ALA A 118 -15.65 9.69 14.14
C ALA A 118 -15.96 10.64 15.31
N LEU A 119 -14.98 11.42 15.77
CA LEU A 119 -15.16 12.45 16.79
C LEU A 119 -16.15 13.54 16.35
N GLY A 120 -16.04 14.02 15.12
CA GLY A 120 -16.97 14.99 14.56
C GLY A 120 -18.42 14.50 14.56
N GLY A 121 -18.64 13.23 14.18
CA GLY A 121 -19.96 12.60 14.20
C GLY A 121 -20.57 12.51 15.60
N VAL A 122 -19.76 12.17 16.61
CA VAL A 122 -20.20 12.12 18.02
C VAL A 122 -20.63 13.50 18.51
N ILE A 123 -19.86 14.55 18.21
CA ILE A 123 -20.18 15.92 18.61
C ILE A 123 -21.49 16.39 17.97
N VAL A 124 -21.66 16.18 16.66
CA VAL A 124 -22.90 16.56 15.95
C VAL A 124 -24.10 15.77 16.49
N GLY A 125 -23.95 14.46 16.70
CA GLY A 125 -25.02 13.63 17.27
C GLY A 125 -25.46 14.08 18.66
N PHE A 126 -24.49 14.47 19.51
CA PHE A 126 -24.77 14.99 20.86
C PHE A 126 -25.59 16.29 20.82
N PHE A 127 -25.19 17.26 19.98
CA PHE A 127 -25.91 18.54 19.88
C PHE A 127 -27.28 18.42 19.22
N VAL A 128 -27.45 17.51 18.25
CA VAL A 128 -28.74 17.25 17.61
C VAL A 128 -29.70 16.55 18.59
N GLY A 129 -29.21 15.58 19.38
CA GLY A 129 -30.01 14.89 20.39
C GLY A 129 -30.42 15.74 21.60
N HIS A 130 -29.72 16.84 21.86
CA HIS A 130 -30.10 17.81 22.90
C HIS A 130 -31.01 18.95 22.41
N ALA A 131 -31.15 19.11 21.09
CA ALA A 131 -31.99 20.14 20.48
C ALA A 131 -33.41 19.64 20.10
N THR A 132 -33.70 18.37 20.37
CA THR A 132 -35.04 17.73 20.34
C THR A 132 -35.53 17.52 21.76
#